data_AF-A0A929J0M5-F1
#
_entry.id   AF-A0A929J0M5-F1
#
_cell.length_a   1.000
_cell.length_b   1.000
_cell.length_c   1.000
_cell.angle_alpha   90.00
_cell.angle_beta   90.00
_cell.angle_gamma   90.00
#
_symmetry.space_group_name_H-M   'P 1'
#
loop_
_entity.id
_entity.type
_entity.pdbx_description
1 polymer ?
#
loop_
_entity_poly.entity_id
_entity_poly.type
_entity_poly.pdbx_seq_one_letter_code
_entity_poly.pdbx_strand_id
1 'polypeptide(L)' 'EGMLSVCIQHEIDHLNGKLFVDRISSLKRQRIRQKLLKQQRNI' A
#
# COMPACT_ATOMS: atom_id res chain seq x y z
N GLU A 1 -5.24 20.54 9.35
CA GLU A 1 -4.28 19.97 10.32
C GLU A 1 -4.00 18.45 10.23
N GLY A 2 -4.72 17.63 9.44
CA GLY A 2 -4.45 16.17 9.37
C GLY A 2 -3.77 15.66 8.09
N MET A 3 -3.76 16.46 7.02
CA MET A 3 -3.29 15.99 5.70
C MET A 3 -1.76 16.12 5.54
N LEU A 4 -1.16 17.18 6.08
CA LEU A 4 0.28 17.38 6.04
C LEU A 4 1.03 16.31 6.85
N SER A 5 0.48 15.91 8.01
CA SER A 5 1.07 14.83 8.83
C SER A 5 1.06 13.50 8.08
N VAL A 6 -0.02 13.20 7.34
CA VAL A 6 -0.12 12.01 6.49
C VAL A 6 0.91 12.06 5.36
N CYS A 7 1.09 13.20 4.70
CA CYS A 7 2.11 13.34 3.66
C CYS A 7 3.52 13.13 4.21
N ILE A 8 3.84 13.72 5.36
CA ILE A 8 5.16 13.56 6.00
C ILE A 8 5.40 12.09 6.39
N GLN A 9 4.41 11.42 6.98
CA GLN A 9 4.52 10.00 7.31
C GLN A 9 4.64 9.10 6.07
N HIS A 10 4.00 9.46 4.95
CA HIS A 10 4.14 8.74 3.69
C HIS A 10 5.57 8.82 3.13
N GLU A 11 6.16 10.01 3.13
CA GLU A 11 7.55 10.20 2.67
C GLU A 11 8.55 9.48 3.58
N ILE A 12 8.35 9.51 4.90
CA ILE A 12 9.18 8.75 5.85
C ILE A 12 9.08 7.24 5.62
N ASP A 13 7.88 6.73 5.34
CA ASP A 13 7.67 5.31 5.03
C ASP A 13 8.41 4.89 3.75
N HIS A 14 8.42 5.75 2.72
CA HIS A 14 9.21 5.54 1.50
C HIS A 14 10.72 5.49 1.76
N LEU A 15 11.25 6.39 2.59
CA LEU A 15 12.68 6.38 2.95
C LEU A 15 13.08 5.11 3.71
N ASN A 16 12.15 4.52 4.47
CA ASN A 16 12.37 3.26 5.18
C ASN A 16 12.12 2.01 4.33
N GLY A 17 11.77 2.17 3.04
CA GLY A 17 11.43 1.06 2.14
C GLY A 17 10.17 0.30 2.56
N LYS A 18 9.33 0.88 3.43
CA LYS A 18 8.07 0.29 3.89
C LYS A 18 6.93 0.90 3.10
N LEU A 19 6.22 0.10 2.33
CA LEU A 19 5.04 0.59 1.65
C LEU A 19 3.82 0.43 2.58
N PHE A 20 2.80 1.24 2.34
CA PHE A 20 1.53 1.15 3.07
C PHE A 20 0.94 -0.26 3.06
N VAL A 21 1.24 -1.06 2.02
CA VAL A 21 0.84 -2.46 1.88
C VAL A 21 1.47 -3.41 2.90
N ASP A 22 2.57 -3.02 3.55
CA ASP A 22 3.25 -3.80 4.59
C ASP A 22 2.59 -3.66 5.96
N ARG A 23 1.85 -2.57 6.17
CA ARG A 23 1.03 -2.35 7.37
C ARG A 23 -0.30 -3.10 7.35
N ILE A 24 -0.58 -3.81 6.27
CA ILE A 24 -1.83 -4.52 6.08
C ILE A 24 -1.64 -6.00 6.41
N SER A 25 -2.62 -6.61 7.10
CA SER A 25 -2.62 -8.03 7.38
C SER A 25 -2.46 -8.88 6.12
N SER A 26 -1.77 -10.02 6.26
CA SER A 26 -1.47 -10.97 5.18
C SER A 26 -2.70 -11.33 4.34
N LEU A 27 -3.86 -11.50 5.00
CA LEU A 27 -5.14 -11.83 4.36
C LEU A 27 -5.61 -10.73 3.39
N LYS A 28 -5.50 -9.45 3.77
CA LYS A 28 -5.91 -8.33 2.93
C LYS A 28 -4.89 -8.08 1.82
N ARG A 29 -3.60 -8.31 2.08
CA ARG A 29 -2.54 -8.29 1.06
C ARG A 29 -2.78 -9.34 -0.03
N GLN A 30 -3.18 -10.56 0.36
CA GLN A 30 -3.55 -11.63 -0.59
C GLN A 30 -4.76 -11.24 -1.45
N ARG A 31 -5.81 -10.64 -0.86
CA ARG A 31 -6.97 -10.14 -1.62
C ARG A 31 -6.59 -9.08 -2.65
N ILE A 32 -5.77 -8.11 -2.26
CA ILE A 32 -5.30 -7.04 -3.17
C ILE A 32 -4.49 -7.65 -4.32
N ARG A 33 -3.59 -8.59 -4.02
CA ARG A 33 -2.78 -9.28 -5.03
C ARG A 33 -3.64 -10.05 -6.03
N GLN A 34 -4.66 -10.78 -5.56
CA GLN A 34 -5.60 -11.48 -6.45
C GLN A 34 -6.39 -10.53 -7.35
N LYS A 35 -6.81 -9.37 -6.81
CA LYS A 35 -7.49 -8.33 -7.59
C LYS A 35 -6.56 -7.72 -8.65
N LEU A 36 -5.31 -7.42 -8.30
CA LEU A 36 -4.30 -6.89 -9.23
C LEU A 36 -3.99 -7.88 -10.36
N LEU A 37 -3.82 -9.17 -10.05
CA LEU A 37 -3.59 -10.21 -11.06
C LEU A 37 -4.77 -10.34 -12.03
N LYS A 38 -6.00 -10.24 -11.52
CA LYS A 38 -7.22 -10.25 -12.36
C LYS A 38 -7.28 -9.01 -13.27
N GLN A 39 -6.90 -7.84 -12.77
CA GLN A 39 -6.84 -6.62 -13.58
C GLN A 39 -5.75 -6.70 -14.66
N GLN A 40 -4.59 -7.27 -14.33
CA GLN A 40 -3.48 -7.44 -15.28
C GLN A 40 -3.79 -8.46 -16.38
N ARG A 41 -4.64 -9.45 -16.12
CA ARG A 41 -5.12 -10.43 -17.13
C ARG A 41 -6.19 -9.87 -18.08
N ASN A 42 -6.82 -8.76 -17.74
CA ASN A 42 -7.89 -8.14 -18.54
C ASN A 42 -7.37 -7.00 -19.44
N ILE A 43 -6.05 -6.92 -19.62
CA ILE A 43 -5.34 -6.07 -20.59
C ILE A 43 -4.70 -7.01 -21.59
#